data_AF-A0A7R9KD68-F1
#
_entry.id   AF-A0A7R9KD68-F1
#
_cell.length_a   1.000
_cell.length_b   1.000
_cell.length_c   1.000
_cell.angle_alpha   90.00
_cell.angle_beta   90.00
_cell.angle_gamma   90.00
#
_symmetry.space_group_name_H-M   'P 1'
#
loop_
_entity.id
_entity.type
_entity.pdbx_description
1 polymer ?
#
loop_
_entity_poly.entity_id
_entity_poly.type
_entity_poly.pdbx_seq_one_letter_code
_entity_poly.pdbx_strand_id
1 'polypeptide(L)'
;MKYLRMSLKDSYNLLHKKRPIVRPNGSFFRQLIDYEWRLFGKNSVKMIYLEHLNIEVPDLFVHEYKKMVLLEAIIARTRHPHRTGFGSKTNLING
;
A
#
# COMPACT_ATOMS: atom_id res chain seq x y z
N MET A 1 -11.76 -14.01 1.41
CA MET A 1 -11.45 -14.29 2.83
C MET A 1 -12.54 -15.10 3.53
N LYS A 2 -13.62 -14.49 4.05
CA LYS A 2 -14.61 -15.14 4.94
C LYS A 2 -15.11 -16.53 4.50
N TYR A 3 -15.69 -16.64 3.29
CA TYR A 3 -16.39 -17.86 2.87
C TYR A 3 -15.45 -18.96 2.35
N LEU A 4 -14.40 -18.57 1.62
CA LEU A 4 -13.42 -19.52 1.06
C LEU A 4 -12.23 -19.78 1.99
N ARG A 5 -12.22 -19.19 3.20
CA ARG A 5 -11.13 -19.28 4.19
C ARG A 5 -9.74 -18.96 3.63
N MET A 6 -9.68 -18.06 2.66
CA MET A 6 -8.43 -17.62 2.03
C MET A 6 -7.86 -16.41 2.76
N SER A 7 -6.53 -16.28 2.78
CA SER A 7 -5.87 -15.05 3.22
C SER A 7 -6.23 -13.87 2.31
N LEU A 8 -5.98 -12.64 2.76
CA LEU A 8 -6.12 -11.44 1.94
C LEU A 8 -5.27 -11.56 0.67
N LYS A 9 -4.00 -11.94 0.81
CA LYS A 9 -3.06 -12.17 -0.30
C LYS A 9 -3.61 -13.17 -1.31
N ASP A 10 -4.06 -14.35 -0.87
CA ASP A 10 -4.55 -15.38 -1.80
C ASP A 10 -5.84 -14.95 -2.48
N SER A 11 -6.75 -14.30 -1.73
CA SER A 11 -8.01 -13.81 -2.31
C SER A 11 -7.80 -12.68 -3.31
N TYR A 12 -6.82 -11.80 -3.06
CA TYR A 12 -6.41 -10.77 -4.01
C TYR A 12 -5.81 -11.41 -5.27
N ASN A 13 -4.89 -12.37 -5.14
CA ASN A 13 -4.27 -13.05 -6.27
C ASN A 13 -5.31 -13.78 -7.14
N LEU A 14 -6.28 -14.46 -6.52
CA LEU A 14 -7.37 -15.12 -7.23
C LEU A 14 -8.24 -14.13 -8.01
N LEU A 15 -8.58 -12.98 -7.40
CA LEU A 15 -9.33 -11.92 -8.05
C LEU A 15 -8.52 -11.30 -9.20
N HIS A 16 -7.24 -11.02 -8.96
CA HIS A 16 -6.36 -10.38 -9.92
C HIS A 16 -6.14 -11.24 -11.16
N LYS A 17 -5.94 -12.56 -10.98
CA LYS A 17 -5.84 -13.53 -12.10
C LYS A 17 -7.06 -13.47 -13.03
N LYS A 18 -8.25 -13.17 -12.49
CA LYS A 18 -9.49 -13.05 -13.27
C LYS A 18 -9.74 -11.63 -13.79
N ARG A 19 -9.32 -10.60 -13.04
CA ARG A 19 -9.55 -9.18 -13.36
C ARG A 19 -8.34 -8.34 -12.97
N PRO A 20 -7.31 -8.25 -13.83
CA PRO A 20 -6.09 -7.50 -13.54
C PRO A 20 -6.29 -6.00 -13.31
N ILE A 21 -7.42 -5.45 -13.77
CA ILE A 21 -7.74 -4.03 -13.65
C ILE A 21 -8.22 -3.62 -12.25
N VAL A 22 -8.60 -4.57 -11.39
CA VAL A 22 -9.12 -4.24 -10.05
C VAL A 22 -8.00 -3.67 -9.19
N ARG A 23 -8.20 -2.43 -8.74
CA ARG A 23 -7.25 -1.67 -7.93
C ARG A 23 -7.93 -1.02 -6.74
N PRO A 24 -7.95 -1.71 -5.59
CA PRO A 24 -8.42 -1.09 -4.38
C PRO A 24 -7.47 0.02 -3.92
N ASN A 25 -8.03 1.11 -3.39
CA ASN A 25 -7.23 2.21 -2.85
C ASN A 25 -6.53 1.80 -1.54
N GLY A 26 -5.49 2.54 -1.15
CA GLY A 26 -4.69 2.24 0.05
C GLY A 26 -5.52 2.18 1.34
N SER A 27 -6.50 3.08 1.52
CA SER A 27 -7.38 3.04 2.69
C SER A 27 -8.23 1.77 2.75
N PHE A 28 -8.70 1.29 1.60
CA PHE A 28 -9.48 0.05 1.52
C PHE A 28 -8.60 -1.16 1.81
N PHE A 29 -7.33 -1.15 1.38
CA PHE A 29 -6.37 -2.18 1.79
C PHE A 29 -6.16 -2.21 3.29
N ARG A 30 -6.05 -1.06 3.97
CA ARG A 30 -5.96 -1.03 5.45
C ARG A 30 -7.18 -1.67 6.09
N GLN A 31 -8.39 -1.35 5.61
CA GLN A 31 -9.62 -1.98 6.08
C GLN A 31 -9.64 -3.51 5.85
N LEU A 32 -9.14 -3.96 4.69
CA LEU A 32 -9.04 -5.39 4.39
C LEU A 32 -8.01 -6.10 5.26
N ILE A 33 -6.89 -5.46 5.58
CA ILE A 33 -5.87 -5.98 6.51
C ILE A 33 -6.48 -6.12 7.91
N ASP A 34 -7.15 -5.10 8.43
CA ASP A 34 -7.83 -5.18 9.73
C ASP A 34 -8.89 -6.28 9.74
N TYR A 35 -9.61 -6.45 8.63
CA TYR A 35 -10.62 -7.49 8.50
C TYR A 35 -10.01 -8.89 8.47
N GLU A 36 -8.87 -9.07 7.81
CA GLU A 36 -8.13 -10.35 7.83
C GLU A 36 -7.67 -10.70 9.24
N TRP A 37 -7.15 -9.73 9.99
CA TRP A 37 -6.76 -9.92 11.39
C TRP A 37 -7.95 -10.39 12.24
N ARG A 38 -9.12 -9.75 12.09
CA ARG A 38 -10.34 -10.16 12.80
C ARG A 38 -10.81 -11.57 12.43
N LEU A 39 -10.56 -12.03 11.21
CA LEU A 39 -10.97 -13.36 10.75
C LEU A 39 -9.98 -14.47 11.16
N PHE A 40 -8.68 -14.20 11.13
CA PHE A 40 -7.65 -15.24 11.20
C PHE A 40 -6.55 -15.00 12.25
N GLY A 41 -6.57 -13.86 12.96
CA GLY A 41 -5.55 -13.48 13.95
C GLY A 41 -4.16 -13.23 13.35
N LYS A 42 -4.07 -13.05 12.03
CA LYS A 42 -2.82 -12.78 11.31
C LYS A 42 -3.07 -11.99 10.04
N ASN A 43 -2.04 -11.32 9.55
CA ASN A 43 -2.06 -10.60 8.29
C ASN A 43 -1.10 -11.20 7.27
N SER A 44 -1.58 -11.37 6.05
CA SER A 44 -0.81 -11.84 4.89
C SER A 44 -0.31 -10.72 3.98
N VAL A 45 -0.75 -9.49 4.24
CA VAL A 45 -0.42 -8.26 3.49
C VAL A 45 -0.06 -7.17 4.48
N LYS A 46 0.93 -6.36 4.12
CA LYS A 46 1.34 -5.19 4.91
C LYS A 46 1.32 -3.93 4.05
N MET A 47 1.04 -2.79 4.67
CA MET A 47 1.36 -1.51 4.06
C MET A 47 2.85 -1.24 4.24
N ILE A 48 3.51 -0.85 3.16
CA ILE A 48 4.93 -0.50 3.15
C ILE A 48 5.10 0.91 2.62
N TYR A 49 6.10 1.61 3.16
CA TYR A 49 6.42 2.96 2.77
C TYR A 49 7.55 2.97 1.73
N LEU A 50 7.31 3.61 0.60
CA LEU A 50 8.29 3.76 -0.48
C LEU A 50 8.90 5.16 -0.40
N GLU A 51 10.05 5.25 0.26
CA GLU A 51 10.72 6.51 0.60
C GLU A 51 10.97 7.41 -0.63
N HIS A 52 11.53 6.85 -1.70
CA HIS A 52 11.82 7.55 -2.96
C HIS A 52 10.59 8.20 -3.63
N LEU A 53 9.39 7.74 -3.29
CA LEU A 53 8.13 8.20 -3.87
C LEU A 53 7.23 8.91 -2.85
N ASN A 54 7.59 8.89 -1.56
CA ASN A 54 6.81 9.45 -0.47
C ASN A 54 5.35 8.93 -0.47
N ILE A 55 5.16 7.64 -0.75
CA ILE A 55 3.86 6.97 -0.77
C ILE A 55 3.86 5.68 0.05
N GLU A 56 2.71 5.33 0.61
CA GLU A 56 2.49 4.04 1.27
C GLU A 56 1.61 3.16 0.39
N VAL A 57 2.04 1.92 0.14
CA VAL A 57 1.35 0.96 -0.73
C VAL A 57 1.32 -0.44 -0.09
N PRO A 58 0.39 -1.32 -0.47
CA PRO A 58 0.45 -2.73 -0.08
C PRO A 58 1.73 -3.40 -0.63
N ASP A 59 2.37 -4.25 0.18
CA ASP A 59 3.55 -5.04 -0.20
C ASP A 59 3.32 -5.98 -1.40
N LEU A 60 2.05 -6.35 -1.65
CA LEU A 60 1.60 -7.04 -2.86
C LEU A 60 2.04 -6.34 -4.16
N PHE A 61 2.21 -5.01 -4.14
CA PHE A 61 2.48 -4.24 -5.35
C PHE A 61 3.96 -4.23 -5.77
N VAL A 62 4.88 -4.58 -4.87
CA VAL A 62 6.33 -4.44 -5.08
C VAL A 62 6.87 -5.35 -6.18
N HIS A 63 6.34 -6.56 -6.27
CA HIS A 63 6.89 -7.59 -7.15
C HIS A 63 6.19 -7.63 -8.51
N GLU A 64 4.90 -7.32 -8.56
CA GLU A 64 4.09 -7.49 -9.78
C GLU A 64 3.84 -6.18 -10.54
N TYR A 65 4.03 -4.99 -9.95
CA TYR A 65 3.53 -3.75 -10.55
C TYR A 65 4.44 -2.51 -10.43
N LYS A 66 5.68 -2.56 -10.94
CA LYS A 66 6.55 -1.37 -11.06
C LYS A 66 5.84 -0.17 -11.72
N LYS A 67 5.08 -0.41 -12.80
CA LYS A 67 4.30 0.63 -13.51
C LYS A 67 3.18 1.23 -12.64
N MET A 68 2.69 0.48 -11.67
CA MET A 68 1.57 0.91 -10.85
C MET A 68 1.97 1.61 -9.58
N VAL A 69 3.10 1.22 -9.00
CA VAL A 69 3.78 2.04 -7.99
C VAL A 69 4.04 3.43 -8.58
N LEU A 70 4.47 3.50 -9.84
CA LEU A 70 4.64 4.76 -10.56
C LEU A 70 3.30 5.50 -10.77
N LEU A 71 2.23 4.81 -11.18
CA LEU A 71 0.89 5.42 -11.33
C LEU A 71 0.34 5.98 -10.00
N GLU A 72 0.46 5.23 -8.90
CA GLU A 72 0.07 5.69 -7.57
C GLU A 72 0.90 6.92 -7.15
N ALA A 73 2.20 6.95 -7.46
CA ALA A 73 3.04 8.12 -7.22
C ALA A 73 2.58 9.34 -8.04
N ILE A 74 2.20 9.15 -9.31
CA ILE A 74 1.67 10.23 -10.17
C ILE A 74 0.33 10.75 -9.62
N ILE A 75 -0.56 9.84 -9.22
CA ILE A 75 -1.87 10.18 -8.63
C ILE A 75 -1.69 10.92 -7.30
N ALA A 76 -0.79 10.46 -6.43
CA ALA A 76 -0.50 11.12 -5.16
C ALA A 76 0.03 12.55 -5.37
N ARG A 77 0.94 12.74 -6.34
CA ARG A 77 1.48 14.05 -6.73
C ARG A 77 0.42 15.00 -7.30
N THR A 78 -0.53 14.49 -8.07
CA THR A 78 -1.61 15.30 -8.66
C THR A 78 -2.72 15.65 -7.66
N ARG A 79 -2.98 14.80 -6.67
CA ARG A 79 -3.95 15.08 -5.59
C ARG A 79 -3.38 15.98 -4.48
N HIS A 80 -2.07 16.01 -4.29
CA HIS A 80 -1.39 16.82 -3.28
C HIS A 80 -0.15 17.53 -3.86
N PRO A 81 -0.32 18.68 -4.53
CA PRO A 81 0.76 19.39 -5.21
C PRO A 81 1.86 19.95 -4.27
N HIS A 82 1.62 20.02 -2.96
CA HIS A 82 2.57 20.59 -1.98
C HIS A 82 2.86 19.68 -0.79
N ARG A 83 3.68 18.64 -1.00
CA ARG A 83 4.50 18.03 0.06
C ARG A 83 5.95 17.83 -0.38
N THR A 84 6.50 18.79 -1.13
CA THR A 84 7.94 19.02 -1.21
C THR A 84 8.30 20.05 -0.14
N GLY A 85 8.34 19.60 1.11
CA GLY A 85 8.80 20.36 2.26
C GLY A 85 9.98 19.63 2.87
N PHE A 86 11.17 20.04 2.45
CA PHE A 86 12.46 19.65 3.00
C PHE A 86 12.44 19.86 4.53
N GLY A 87 12.75 18.80 5.27
CA GLY A 87 12.85 18.80 6.73
C GLY A 87 14.16 18.20 7.22
N SER A 88 15.25 18.38 6.48
CA SER A 88 16.59 18.31 7.08
C SER A 88 16.73 19.52 8.01
N LYS A 89 16.54 19.29 9.31
CA LYS A 89 17.28 20.03 10.33
C LYS A 89 18.12 19.03 11.11
N THR A 90 19.31 18.80 10.57
CA THR A 90 20.52 18.68 11.37
C THR A 90 20.52 19.80 12.42
N ASN A 91 20.46 19.46 13.70
CA ASN A 91 20.97 20.31 14.77
C ASN A 91 22.06 19.53 15.49
N LEU A 92 23.28 19.69 14.99
CA LEU A 92 24.48 19.69 15.83
C LEU A 92 24.60 21.10 16.45
N ILE A 93 25.20 21.12 17.64
CA ILE A 93 25.89 22.20 18.37
C ILE A 93 25.10 23.30 19.13
N ASN A 94 25.37 23.27 20.44
CA ASN A 94 25.60 24.35 21.41
C ASN A 94 24.41 25.06 22.09
N GLY A 95 24.22 24.71 23.36
CA GLY A 95 23.58 25.46 24.43
C GLY A 95 24.01 24.85 25.77
#